data_AF-A0A0N4VZI2-F1
#
_entry.id   AF-A0A0N4VZI2-F1
#
_cell.length_a   1.000
_cell.length_b   1.000
_cell.length_c   1.000
_cell.angle_alpha   90.00
_cell.angle_beta   90.00
_cell.angle_gamma   90.00
#
_symmetry.space_group_name_H-M   'P 1'
#
loop_
_entity.id
_entity.type
_entity.pdbx_description
1 polymer ?
#
loop_
_entity_poly.entity_id
_entity_poly.type
_entity_poly.pdbx_seq_one_letter_code
_entity_poly.pdbx_strand_id
1 'polypeptide(L)'
;MLDKDHNRVKLSNLGLSARGECYKISKEEKVHLRIRWHAPEVIKTGFYTTPSDVFSYGILVWEIFHYVQRPYGKIENHVIREK
;
A
#
# COMPACT_ATOMS: atom_id res chain seq x y z
N MET A 1 -8.64 9.29 7.68
CA MET A 1 -9.84 9.93 8.26
C MET A 1 -9.75 11.44 8.13
N LEU A 2 -10.88 12.08 7.83
CA LEU A 2 -11.00 13.55 7.87
C LEU A 2 -11.37 13.99 9.29
N ASP A 3 -10.84 15.11 9.73
CA ASP A 3 -11.27 15.76 10.97
C ASP A 3 -12.69 16.35 10.81
N LYS A 4 -13.32 16.76 11.91
CA LYS A 4 -14.71 17.27 11.92
C LYS A 4 -14.94 18.42 10.94
N ASP A 5 -13.93 19.29 10.81
CA ASP A 5 -13.97 20.46 9.93
C ASP A 5 -13.51 20.14 8.50
N HIS A 6 -13.21 18.87 8.19
CA HIS A 6 -12.75 18.37 6.89
C HIS A 6 -11.48 19.05 6.34
N ASN A 7 -10.75 19.79 7.19
CA ASN A 7 -9.55 20.55 6.82
C ASN A 7 -8.23 19.83 7.14
N ARG A 8 -8.29 18.69 7.84
CA ARG A 8 -7.12 17.90 8.26
C ARG A 8 -7.36 16.44 7.93
N VAL A 9 -6.34 15.83 7.33
CA VAL A 9 -6.29 14.38 7.06
C VAL A 9 -5.44 13.71 8.12
N LYS A 10 -5.90 12.55 8.61
CA LYS A 10 -5.18 11.70 9.57
C LYS A 10 -5.10 10.29 9.01
N LEU A 11 -3.94 9.64 9.09
CA LEU A 11 -3.83 8.22 8.81
C LEU A 11 -4.57 7.43 9.90
N SER A 12 -5.20 6.33 9.50
CA SER A 12 -6.01 5.47 10.37
C SER A 12 -5.75 4.01 10.01
N ASN A 13 -6.27 3.09 10.82
CA ASN A 13 -6.13 1.64 10.60
C ASN A 13 -4.67 1.13 10.67
N LEU A 14 -4.00 1.44 11.79
CA LEU A 14 -2.62 1.03 12.07
C LEU A 14 -2.49 -0.39 12.67
N GLY A 15 -3.56 -1.20 12.62
CA GLY A 15 -3.57 -2.56 13.18
C GLY A 15 -2.57 -3.53 12.51
N LEU A 16 -2.08 -3.18 11.32
CA LEU A 16 -1.02 -3.91 10.59
C LEU A 16 0.33 -3.17 10.58
N SER A 17 0.43 -2.05 11.29
CA SER A 17 1.70 -1.31 11.38
C SER A 17 2.68 -2.07 12.26
N ALA A 18 3.95 -2.10 11.84
CA ALA A 18 5.04 -2.70 12.59
C ALA A 18 6.10 -1.63 12.89
N ARG A 19 6.77 -1.75 14.03
CA ARG A 19 7.89 -0.88 14.41
C ARG A 19 9.20 -1.54 14.03
N GLY A 20 10.06 -0.81 13.31
CA GLY A 20 11.39 -1.25 12.92
C GLY A 20 11.77 -0.70 11.56
N GLU A 21 13.04 -0.89 11.17
CA GLU A 21 13.51 -0.51 9.83
C GLU A 21 13.04 -1.48 8.75
N CYS A 22 12.76 -2.72 9.15
CA CYS A 22 12.34 -3.80 8.28
C CYS A 22 11.36 -4.74 8.99
N TYR A 23 10.31 -5.15 8.30
CA TYR A 23 9.32 -6.11 8.79
C TYR A 23 9.00 -7.15 7.72
N LYS A 24 8.92 -8.43 8.11
CA LYS A 24 8.65 -9.53 7.17
C LYS A 24 7.31 -10.17 7.49
N ILE A 25 6.41 -10.22 6.52
CA ILE A 25 5.12 -10.91 6.65
C ILE A 25 5.25 -12.41 6.37
N SER A 26 4.32 -13.20 6.92
CA SER A 26 4.18 -14.63 6.63
C SER A 26 3.76 -14.90 5.18
N LYS A 27 3.87 -16.17 4.75
CA LYS A 27 3.42 -16.56 3.40
C LYS A 27 1.91 -16.45 3.28
N GLU A 28 1.18 -16.76 4.35
CA GLU A 28 -0.26 -16.71 4.45
C GLU A 28 -0.76 -15.26 4.30
N GLU A 29 -0.16 -14.31 5.04
CA GLU A 29 -0.45 -12.88 4.90
C GLU A 29 -0.15 -12.38 3.48
N LYS A 30 0.93 -12.86 2.88
CA LYS A 30 1.36 -12.46 1.53
C LYS A 30 0.32 -12.81 0.45
N VAL A 31 -0.40 -13.92 0.60
CA VAL A 31 -1.45 -14.35 -0.35
C VAL A 31 -2.60 -13.34 -0.40
N HIS A 32 -2.89 -12.68 0.73
CA HIS A 32 -4.00 -11.74 0.90
C HIS A 32 -3.63 -10.27 0.66
N LEU A 33 -2.42 -9.99 0.16
CA LEU A 33 -1.98 -8.62 -0.11
C LEU A 33 -2.85 -7.90 -1.14
N ARG A 34 -3.13 -6.63 -0.85
CA ARG A 34 -3.73 -5.69 -1.80
C ARG A 34 -2.66 -5.17 -2.75
N ILE A 35 -2.21 -6.03 -3.67
CA ILE A 35 -0.99 -5.85 -4.48
C ILE A 35 -0.83 -4.49 -5.18
N ARG A 36 -1.90 -3.76 -5.49
CA ARG A 36 -1.81 -2.48 -6.22
C ARG A 36 -1.25 -1.34 -5.37
N TRP A 37 -1.29 -1.49 -4.06
CA TRP A 37 -0.79 -0.50 -3.11
C TRP A 37 0.57 -0.87 -2.53
N HIS A 38 1.12 -2.04 -2.86
CA HIS A 38 2.38 -2.51 -2.29
C HIS A 38 3.51 -2.40 -3.31
N ALA A 39 4.69 -2.08 -2.79
CA ALA A 39 5.90 -2.00 -3.59
C ALA A 39 6.28 -3.38 -4.18
N PRO A 40 6.96 -3.42 -5.34
CA PRO A 40 7.31 -4.68 -6.01
C PRO A 40 8.17 -5.59 -5.13
N GLU A 41 9.08 -5.04 -4.32
CA GLU A 41 9.88 -5.79 -3.36
C GLU A 41 9.03 -6.49 -2.29
N VAL A 42 7.96 -5.84 -1.83
CA VAL A 42 6.99 -6.44 -0.87
C VAL A 42 6.23 -7.57 -1.55
N ILE A 43 5.76 -7.36 -2.78
CA ILE A 43 5.04 -8.39 -3.54
C ILE A 43 5.93 -9.61 -3.81
N LYS A 44 7.21 -9.40 -4.10
CA LYS A 44 8.17 -10.47 -4.39
C LYS A 44 8.63 -11.19 -3.14
N THR A 45 8.93 -10.46 -2.07
CA THR A 45 9.69 -11.00 -0.92
C THR A 45 8.94 -11.01 0.41
N GLY A 46 7.89 -10.18 0.55
CA GLY A 46 7.18 -9.97 1.80
C GLY A 46 7.92 -9.09 2.80
N PHE A 47 8.98 -8.39 2.38
CA PHE A 47 9.70 -7.45 3.23
C PHE A 47 9.20 -6.02 3.05
N TYR A 48 8.74 -5.45 4.15
CA TYR A 48 8.40 -4.04 4.30
C TYR A 48 9.61 -3.29 4.84
N THR A 49 9.91 -2.16 4.23
CA THR A 49 10.97 -1.21 4.59
C THR A 49 10.49 0.22 4.34
N THR A 50 11.24 1.23 4.78
CA THR A 50 10.88 2.64 4.52
C THR A 50 10.63 2.95 3.03
N PRO A 51 11.45 2.48 2.06
CA PRO A 51 11.13 2.64 0.63
C PRO A 51 9.78 2.06 0.22
N SER A 52 9.36 0.95 0.80
CA SER A 52 8.07 0.34 0.48
C SER A 52 6.89 1.19 0.97
N ASP A 53 7.04 1.86 2.12
CA ASP A 53 6.04 2.81 2.63
C ASP A 53 5.97 4.06 1.75
N VAL A 54 7.11 4.54 1.25
CA VAL A 54 7.17 5.65 0.29
C VAL A 54 6.44 5.30 -1.01
N PHE A 55 6.59 4.08 -1.52
CA PHE A 55 5.84 3.62 -2.68
C PHE A 55 4.33 3.64 -2.43
N SER A 56 3.87 3.04 -1.33
CA SER A 56 2.45 3.03 -0.95
C SER A 56 1.88 4.43 -0.77
N TYR A 57 2.67 5.36 -0.21
CA TYR A 57 2.32 6.77 -0.12
C TYR A 57 2.18 7.42 -1.50
N GLY A 58 3.05 7.10 -2.46
CA GLY A 58 2.93 7.55 -3.84
C GLY A 58 1.61 7.11 -4.50
N ILE A 59 1.18 5.86 -4.28
CA ILE A 59 -0.13 5.38 -4.74
C ILE A 59 -1.27 6.16 -4.07
N LEU A 60 -1.19 6.42 -2.76
CA LEU A 60 -2.18 7.22 -2.04
C LEU A 60 -2.30 8.64 -2.64
N VAL A 61 -1.18 9.30 -2.90
CA VAL A 61 -1.17 10.62 -3.54
C VAL A 61 -1.79 10.54 -4.93
N TRP A 62 -1.44 9.52 -5.72
CA TRP A 62 -2.06 9.29 -7.03
C TRP A 62 -3.60 9.15 -6.92
N GLU A 63 -4.11 8.38 -5.95
CA GLU A 63 -5.56 8.21 -5.74
C GLU A 63 -6.27 9.53 -5.40
N ILE A 64 -5.64 10.41 -4.61
CA ILE A 64 -6.19 11.74 -4.29
C ILE A 64 -6.40 12.55 -5.56
N PHE A 65 -5.42 12.57 -6.47
CA PHE A 65 -5.51 13.34 -7.71
C PHE A 65 -6.35 12.68 -8.80
N HIS A 66 -6.64 11.38 -8.67
CA HIS A 66 -7.45 10.63 -9.64
C HIS A 66 -8.83 10.29 -9.11
N TYR A 67 -9.35 11.07 -8.15
CA TYR A 67 -10.71 10.92 -7.63
C TYR A 67 -11.03 9.50 -7.15
N VAL A 68 -10.09 8.87 -6.44
CA VAL A 68 -10.24 7.53 -5.87
C VAL A 68 -10.48 6.45 -6.94
N GLN A 69 -9.96 6.66 -8.15
CA GLN A 69 -9.91 5.61 -9.16
C GLN A 69 -9.02 4.45 -8.70
N ARG A 70 -9.28 3.26 -9.24
CA ARG A 70 -8.48 2.07 -8.97
C ARG A 70 -7.07 2.23 -9.57
N PRO A 71 -5.99 2.12 -8.77
CA PRO A 71 -4.63 2.13 -9.31
C PRO A 71 -4.44 1.02 -10.35
N TYR A 72 -3.78 1.35 -11.46
CA TYR A 72 -3.56 0.44 -12.59
C TYR A 72 -4.87 -0.15 -13.16
N GLY A 73 -5.95 0.63 -13.24
CA GLY A 73 -7.31 0.13 -13.49
C GLY A 73 -7.51 -0.80 -14.70
N LYS A 74 -6.67 -0.70 -15.73
CA LYS A 74 -6.73 -1.57 -16.93
C LYS A 74 -5.88 -2.84 -16.84
N ILE A 75 -5.09 -2.99 -15.79
CA ILE A 75 -4.13 -4.09 -15.62
C ILE A 75 -4.70 -5.06 -14.59
N GLU A 76 -4.68 -6.36 -14.89
CA GLU A 76 -5.12 -7.39 -13.95
C GLU A 76 -4.12 -7.64 -12.82
N ASN A 77 -4.61 -8.23 -11.73
CA ASN A 77 -3.77 -8.48 -10.56
C ASN A 77 -2.63 -9.48 -10.83
N HIS A 78 -2.84 -10.47 -11.69
CA HIS A 78 -1.82 -11.46 -12.02
C HIS A 78 -0.62 -10.79 -12.70
N VAL A 79 -0.87 -9.89 -13.66
CA VAL A 79 0.16 -9.12 -14.37
C VAL A 79 0.96 -8.22 -13.42
N ILE A 80 0.30 -7.64 -12.41
CA ILE A 80 0.97 -6.78 -11.41
C ILE A 80 1.89 -7.61 -10.51
N ARG A 81 1.54 -8.87 -10.21
CA ARG A 81 2.38 -9.76 -9.40
C ARG A 81 3.64 -10.23 -10.12
N GLU A 82 3.62 -10.22 -11.45
CA GLU A 82 4.71 -10.72 -12.29
C GLU A 82 5.75 -9.65 -12.66
N LYS A 83 5.47 -8.37 -12.39
CA LYS A 83 6.40 -7.25 -12.56
C LYS A 83 7.23 -7.02 -11.30
#